data_AF-A0A368GG16-F1
#
_entry.id   AF-A0A368GG16-F1
#
_cell.length_a   1.000
_cell.length_b   1.000
_cell.length_c   1.000
_cell.angle_alpha   90.00
_cell.angle_beta   90.00
_cell.angle_gamma   90.00
#
_symmetry.space_group_name_H-M   'P 1'
#
loop_
_entity.id
_entity.type
_entity.pdbx_description
1 polymer ?
#
loop_
_entity_poly.entity_id
_entity_poly.type
_entity_poly.pdbx_seq_one_letter_code
_entity_poly.pdbx_strand_id
1 'polypeptide(L)'
;MVLFITTYLIVNIAVCIYIQWDVTLVMCSVIPLLIISRILFSKWFEKTMDEEMVLQNKISNLVNETFSCIRTVISFAAQKQTINKFERLSMESYKLTESRLRSSTVFDSLTQILLTELIFTAALCYGIWRVADQSPGRLAAVRVFLICLSVISL
;
A
#
# COMPACT_ATOMS: atom_id res chain seq x y z
N MET A 1 8.13 7.75 25.08
CA MET A 1 7.02 7.26 24.23
C MET A 1 7.39 5.99 23.47
N VAL A 2 8.45 5.98 22.65
CA VAL A 2 8.90 4.81 21.87
C VAL A 2 9.25 3.57 22.71
N LEU A 3 9.88 3.76 23.88
CA LEU A 3 10.21 2.65 24.80
C LEU A 3 8.98 1.95 25.38
N PHE A 4 7.89 2.68 25.63
CA PHE A 4 6.64 2.11 26.15
C PHE A 4 5.90 1.27 25.08
N ILE A 5 5.96 1.74 23.83
CA ILE A 5 5.32 1.05 22.69
C ILE A 5 6.07 -0.26 22.41
N THR A 6 7.39 -0.22 22.41
CA THR A 6 8.23 -1.40 22.13
C THR A 6 8.11 -2.45 23.23
N THR A 7 8.11 -2.08 24.52
CA THR A 7 7.90 -3.06 25.61
C THR A 7 6.51 -3.67 25.58
N TYR A 8 5.46 -2.88 25.34
CA TYR A 8 4.10 -3.40 25.21
C TYR A 8 3.96 -4.41 24.07
N LEU A 9 4.60 -4.14 22.93
CA LEU A 9 4.56 -5.02 21.75
C LEU A 9 5.28 -6.35 22.01
N ILE A 10 6.43 -6.32 22.68
CA ILE A 10 7.21 -7.52 23.04
C ILE A 10 6.42 -8.39 24.02
N VAL A 11 5.79 -7.77 25.03
CA VAL A 11 4.99 -8.51 26.04
C VAL A 11 3.78 -9.18 25.40
N ASN A 12 3.08 -8.50 24.48
CA ASN A 12 1.93 -9.10 23.78
C ASN A 12 2.34 -10.29 22.89
N ILE A 13 3.46 -10.17 22.16
CA ILE A 13 3.99 -11.27 21.36
C ILE A 13 4.34 -12.46 22.24
N ALA A 14 5.02 -12.23 23.37
CA ALA A 14 5.37 -13.28 24.31
C ALA A 14 4.14 -13.99 24.90
N VAL A 15 3.12 -13.23 25.30
CA VAL A 15 1.84 -13.78 25.81
C VAL A 15 1.10 -14.60 24.74
N CYS A 16 1.13 -14.16 23.49
CA CYS A 16 0.50 -14.90 22.38
C CYS A 16 1.21 -16.23 22.10
N ILE A 17 2.54 -16.25 22.09
CA ILE A 17 3.35 -17.47 21.90
C ILE A 17 3.11 -18.45 23.06
N TYR A 18 2.98 -17.94 24.29
CA TYR A 18 2.78 -18.77 25.47
C TYR A 18 1.42 -19.46 25.52
N ILE A 19 0.36 -18.79 25.02
CA ILE A 19 -1.01 -19.33 25.07
C ILE A 19 -1.30 -20.28 23.91
N GLN A 20 -0.72 -20.05 22.71
CA GLN A 20 -1.14 -20.79 21.51
C GLN A 20 -0.04 -20.92 20.44
N TRP A 21 1.06 -21.60 20.80
CA TRP A 21 2.27 -21.71 19.97
C TRP A 21 2.05 -22.19 18.52
N ASP A 22 1.19 -23.18 18.25
CA ASP A 22 1.02 -23.67 16.87
C ASP A 22 0.26 -22.70 15.96
N VAL A 23 -0.69 -21.92 16.49
CA VAL A 23 -1.39 -20.89 15.70
C VAL A 23 -0.43 -19.74 15.39
N THR A 24 0.38 -19.36 16.37
CA THR A 24 1.38 -18.29 16.20
C THR A 24 2.44 -18.65 15.17
N LEU A 25 2.85 -19.92 15.07
CA LEU A 25 3.84 -20.39 14.09
C LEU A 25 3.32 -20.29 12.65
N VAL A 26 2.07 -20.71 12.41
CA VAL A 26 1.43 -20.58 11.09
C VAL A 26 1.33 -19.11 10.68
N MET A 27 0.92 -18.24 11.60
CA MET A 27 0.82 -16.79 11.34
C MET A 27 2.19 -16.14 11.11
N CYS A 28 3.20 -16.54 11.87
CA CYS A 28 4.57 -16.03 11.72
C CYS A 28 5.14 -16.36 10.32
N SER A 29 4.72 -17.46 9.70
CA SER A 29 5.10 -17.80 8.33
C SER A 29 4.37 -16.99 7.25
N VAL A 30 3.18 -16.44 7.54
CA VAL A 30 2.39 -15.67 6.56
C VAL A 30 2.87 -14.20 6.48
N ILE A 31 3.33 -13.64 7.60
CA ILE A 31 3.89 -12.27 7.66
C ILE A 31 5.03 -12.03 6.65
N PRO A 32 6.09 -12.85 6.56
CA PRO A 32 7.16 -12.64 5.59
C PRO A 32 6.69 -12.78 4.15
N LEU A 33 5.73 -13.68 3.88
CA LEU A 33 5.14 -13.84 2.55
C LEU A 33 4.42 -12.55 2.09
N LEU A 34 3.69 -11.91 2.99
CA LEU A 34 3.03 -10.62 2.74
C LEU A 34 4.05 -9.53 2.43
N ILE A 35 5.10 -9.42 3.25
CA ILE A 35 6.15 -8.40 3.07
C ILE A 35 6.81 -8.54 1.69
N ILE A 36 7.14 -9.76 1.27
CA ILE A 36 7.75 -10.03 -0.05
C ILE A 36 6.81 -9.59 -1.17
N SER A 37 5.52 -9.92 -1.09
CA SER A 37 4.52 -9.51 -2.09
C SER A 37 4.40 -7.98 -2.18
N ARG A 38 4.42 -7.29 -1.02
CA ARG A 38 4.35 -5.82 -0.96
C ARG A 38 5.58 -5.18 -1.56
N ILE A 39 6.78 -5.68 -1.26
CA ILE A 39 8.04 -5.15 -1.83
C ILE A 39 8.03 -5.30 -3.35
N LEU A 40 7.65 -6.45 -3.87
CA LEU A 40 7.64 -6.70 -5.31
C LEU A 40 6.68 -5.74 -6.03
N PHE A 41 5.50 -5.52 -5.45
CA PHE A 41 4.51 -4.58 -5.95
C PHE A 41 5.00 -3.13 -5.86
N SER A 42 5.64 -2.75 -4.76
CA SER A 42 6.20 -1.41 -4.55
C SER A 42 7.23 -1.06 -5.63
N LYS A 43 8.14 -1.99 -5.96
CA LYS A 43 9.15 -1.75 -7.00
C LYS A 43 8.54 -1.57 -8.39
N TRP A 44 7.48 -2.32 -8.70
CA TRP A 44 6.75 -2.16 -9.95
C TRP A 44 6.03 -0.81 -10.01
N PHE A 45 5.41 -0.41 -8.89
CA PHE A 45 4.74 0.87 -8.76
C PHE A 45 5.72 2.04 -8.90
N GLU A 46 6.86 2.01 -8.22
CA GLU A 46 7.90 3.04 -8.31
C GLU A 46 8.30 3.33 -9.75
N LYS A 47 8.54 2.28 -10.55
CA LYS A 47 8.93 2.45 -11.96
C LYS A 47 7.88 3.22 -12.78
N THR A 48 6.59 2.89 -12.62
CA THR A 48 5.53 3.64 -13.31
C THR A 48 5.41 5.06 -12.75
N MET A 49 5.76 5.29 -11.47
CA MET A 49 5.73 6.64 -10.83
C MET A 49 6.80 7.52 -11.45
N ASP A 50 7.99 6.98 -11.68
CA ASP A 50 9.08 7.70 -12.32
C ASP A 50 8.71 8.14 -13.74
N GLU A 51 8.03 7.28 -14.52
CA GLU A 51 7.56 7.62 -15.87
C GLU A 51 6.55 8.78 -15.86
N GLU A 52 5.59 8.76 -14.94
CA GLU A 52 4.63 9.85 -14.74
C GLU A 52 5.34 11.14 -14.31
N MET A 53 6.30 11.05 -13.39
CA MET A 53 7.08 12.18 -12.89
C MET A 53 7.91 12.83 -14.00
N VAL A 54 8.51 12.03 -14.90
CA VAL A 54 9.23 12.54 -16.07
C VAL A 54 8.30 13.33 -16.99
N LEU A 55 7.05 12.90 -17.18
CA LEU A 55 6.08 13.63 -18.00
C LEU A 55 5.67 14.96 -17.34
N GLN A 56 5.42 14.94 -16.03
CA GLN A 56 5.13 16.15 -15.26
C GLN A 56 6.29 17.16 -15.32
N ASN A 57 7.53 16.69 -15.18
CA ASN A 57 8.72 17.54 -15.34
C ASN A 57 8.81 18.15 -16.75
N LYS A 58 8.45 17.41 -17.81
CA LYS A 58 8.39 17.98 -19.17
C LYS A 58 7.36 19.08 -19.30
N ILE A 59 6.19 18.93 -18.66
CA ILE A 59 5.15 19.97 -18.63
C ILE A 59 5.68 21.21 -17.90
N SER A 60 6.26 21.05 -16.71
CA SER A 60 6.84 22.14 -15.94
C SER A 60 7.96 22.86 -16.68
N ASN A 61 8.84 22.12 -17.36
CA ASN A 61 9.91 22.69 -18.17
C ASN A 61 9.35 23.49 -19.36
N LEU A 62 8.36 22.95 -20.08
CA LEU A 62 7.71 23.67 -21.19
C LEU A 62 7.07 24.97 -20.71
N VAL A 63 6.40 24.94 -19.57
CA VAL A 63 5.79 26.12 -18.95
C VAL A 63 6.86 27.14 -18.57
N ASN A 64 7.94 26.71 -17.94
CA ASN A 64 9.04 27.57 -17.52
C ASN A 64 9.77 28.21 -18.71
N GLU A 65 10.02 27.45 -19.78
CA GLU A 65 10.56 27.97 -21.05
C GLU A 65 9.63 29.02 -21.67
N THR A 66 8.33 28.75 -21.68
CA THR A 66 7.33 29.66 -22.25
C THR A 66 7.24 30.97 -21.48
N PHE A 67 7.25 30.93 -20.14
CA PHE A 67 7.26 32.14 -19.31
C PHE A 67 8.58 32.91 -19.44
N SER A 68 9.72 32.22 -19.46
CA SER A 68 11.04 32.84 -19.61
C SER A 68 11.21 33.52 -20.98
N CYS A 69 10.63 32.93 -22.03
CA CYS A 69 10.72 33.42 -23.42
C CYS A 69 9.40 34.01 -23.95
N ILE A 70 8.53 34.54 -23.07
CA ILE A 70 7.19 34.98 -23.45
C ILE A 70 7.19 36.02 -24.58
N ARG A 71 8.16 36.94 -24.58
CA ARG A 71 8.32 37.97 -25.62
C ARG A 71 8.62 37.34 -26.98
N THR A 72 9.41 36.27 -27.01
CA THR A 72 9.74 35.53 -28.23
C THR A 72 8.51 34.80 -28.77
N VAL A 73 7.75 34.12 -27.91
CA VAL A 73 6.52 33.41 -28.29
C VAL A 73 5.48 34.36 -28.90
N ILE A 74 5.34 35.56 -28.33
CA ILE A 74 4.46 36.61 -28.85
C ILE A 74 4.99 37.13 -30.19
N SER A 75 6.30 37.39 -30.31
CA SER A 75 6.90 37.91 -31.55
C SER A 75 6.77 36.97 -32.74
N PHE A 76 6.73 35.66 -32.50
CA PHE A 76 6.52 34.63 -33.52
C PHE A 76 5.05 34.19 -33.66
N ALA A 77 4.12 34.81 -32.92
CA ALA A 77 2.71 34.41 -32.84
C ALA A 77 2.49 32.90 -32.57
N ALA A 78 3.41 32.26 -31.83
CA ALA A 78 3.47 30.82 -31.64
C ALA A 78 2.62 30.32 -30.44
N GLN A 79 1.79 31.18 -29.86
CA GLN A 79 1.00 30.89 -28.65
C GLN A 79 0.15 29.62 -28.80
N LYS A 80 -0.55 29.49 -29.94
CA LYS A 80 -1.44 28.34 -30.20
C LYS A 80 -0.67 27.02 -30.29
N GLN A 81 0.55 27.05 -30.82
CA GLN A 81 1.41 25.87 -30.92
C GLN A 81 1.88 25.40 -29.54
N THR A 82 2.29 26.35 -28.68
CA THR A 82 2.72 26.06 -27.31
C THR A 82 1.59 25.50 -26.45
N ILE A 83 0.38 26.09 -26.55
CA ILE A 83 -0.82 25.61 -25.85
C ILE A 83 -1.17 24.18 -26.28
N ASN A 84 -1.19 23.90 -27.58
CA ASN A 84 -1.46 22.55 -28.08
C ASN A 84 -0.41 21.53 -27.59
N LYS A 85 0.86 21.93 -27.51
CA LYS A 85 1.93 21.09 -26.95
C LYS A 85 1.72 20.79 -25.46
N PHE A 86 1.28 21.80 -24.68
CA PHE A 86 0.94 21.64 -23.27
C PHE A 86 -0.27 20.72 -23.06
N GLU A 87 -1.36 20.90 -23.82
CA GLU A 87 -2.56 20.06 -23.76
C GLU A 87 -2.22 18.59 -24.06
N ARG A 88 -1.40 18.35 -25.09
CA ARG A 88 -0.98 16.99 -25.46
C ARG A 88 -0.21 16.30 -24.33
N LEU A 89 0.78 16.98 -23.73
CA LEU A 89 1.57 16.42 -22.63
C LEU A 89 0.72 16.19 -21.37
N SER A 90 -0.22 17.09 -21.11
CA SER A 90 -1.14 16.98 -19.96
C SER A 90 -2.10 15.80 -20.12
N MET A 91 -2.66 15.60 -21.31
CA MET A 91 -3.51 14.43 -21.61
C MET A 91 -2.74 13.11 -21.49
N GLU A 92 -1.49 13.08 -21.97
CA GLU A 92 -0.64 11.89 -21.85
C GLU A 92 -0.33 11.57 -20.38
N SER A 93 -0.02 12.57 -19.56
CA SER A 93 0.20 12.37 -18.12
C SER A 93 -1.07 11.89 -17.43
N TYR A 94 -2.23 12.48 -17.73
CA TYR A 94 -3.50 12.09 -17.14
C TYR A 94 -3.86 10.63 -17.46
N LYS A 95 -3.65 10.20 -18.71
CA LYS A 95 -3.94 8.82 -19.13
C LYS A 95 -3.03 7.80 -18.44
N LEU A 96 -1.73 8.12 -18.28
CA LEU A 96 -0.79 7.29 -17.53
C LEU A 96 -1.26 7.15 -16.07
N THR A 97 -1.53 8.28 -15.41
CA THR A 97 -2.01 8.31 -14.03
C THR A 97 -3.33 7.54 -13.87
N GLU A 98 -4.30 7.68 -14.78
CA GLU A 98 -5.58 6.95 -14.70
C GLU A 98 -5.36 5.43 -14.81
N SER A 99 -4.60 4.99 -15.81
CA SER A 99 -4.30 3.56 -16.00
C SER A 99 -3.56 2.95 -14.80
N ARG A 100 -2.62 3.72 -14.25
CA ARG A 100 -1.82 3.33 -13.09
C ARG A 100 -2.63 3.30 -11.80
N LEU A 101 -3.45 4.31 -11.56
CA LEU A 101 -4.35 4.36 -10.40
C LEU A 101 -5.35 3.21 -10.46
N ARG A 102 -5.95 2.94 -11.61
CA ARG A 102 -6.88 1.82 -11.78
C ARG A 102 -6.22 0.48 -11.50
N SER A 103 -5.04 0.21 -12.06
CA SER A 103 -4.32 -1.03 -11.80
C SER A 103 -3.85 -1.13 -10.33
N SER A 104 -3.41 -0.03 -9.75
CA SER A 104 -2.83 -0.04 -8.39
C SER A 104 -3.89 -0.16 -7.31
N THR A 105 -5.01 0.56 -7.44
CA THR A 105 -6.13 0.47 -6.49
C THR A 105 -6.83 -0.88 -6.53
N VAL A 106 -6.99 -1.46 -7.73
CA VAL A 106 -7.55 -2.82 -7.87
C VAL A 106 -6.63 -3.84 -7.20
N PHE A 107 -5.32 -3.76 -7.43
CA PHE A 107 -4.39 -4.70 -6.83
C PHE A 107 -4.34 -4.55 -5.31
N ASP A 108 -4.25 -3.32 -4.79
CA ASP A 108 -4.22 -3.08 -3.36
C ASP A 108 -5.50 -3.56 -2.65
N SER A 109 -6.67 -3.24 -3.21
CA SER A 109 -7.97 -3.67 -2.70
C SER A 109 -8.11 -5.20 -2.73
N LEU A 110 -7.69 -5.84 -3.82
CA LEU A 110 -7.75 -7.30 -3.95
C LEU A 110 -6.82 -7.98 -2.95
N THR A 111 -5.62 -7.44 -2.77
CA THR A 111 -4.63 -7.96 -1.81
C THR A 111 -5.15 -7.82 -0.39
N GLN A 112 -5.78 -6.68 -0.05
CA GLN A 112 -6.35 -6.41 1.26
C GLN A 112 -7.56 -7.30 1.57
N ILE A 113 -8.51 -7.44 0.65
CA ILE A 113 -9.72 -8.23 0.85
C ILE A 113 -9.37 -9.72 0.89
N LEU A 114 -8.59 -10.23 -0.06
CA LEU A 114 -8.37 -11.67 -0.21
C LEU A 114 -7.44 -12.24 0.87
N LEU A 115 -6.38 -11.52 1.26
CA LEU A 115 -5.46 -12.04 2.27
C LEU A 115 -6.03 -11.86 3.67
N THR A 116 -6.55 -10.68 4.00
CA THR A 116 -6.94 -10.38 5.39
C THR A 116 -8.20 -11.16 5.81
N GLU A 117 -9.23 -11.25 4.96
CA GLU A 117 -10.46 -12.00 5.28
C GLU A 117 -10.23 -13.51 5.33
N LEU A 118 -9.37 -14.04 4.45
CA LEU A 118 -9.14 -15.48 4.35
C LEU A 118 -8.21 -15.97 5.47
N ILE A 119 -7.21 -15.16 5.85
CA ILE A 119 -6.40 -15.41 7.05
C ILE A 119 -7.25 -15.27 8.31
N PHE A 120 -8.12 -14.25 8.41
CA PHE A 120 -9.02 -14.04 9.56
C PHE A 120 -10.01 -15.20 9.72
N THR A 121 -10.64 -15.61 8.63
CA THR A 121 -11.60 -16.71 8.62
C THR A 121 -10.91 -18.05 8.90
N ALA A 122 -9.73 -18.31 8.32
CA ALA A 122 -8.97 -19.52 8.61
C ALA A 122 -8.47 -19.55 10.06
N ALA A 123 -8.01 -18.41 10.61
CA ALA A 123 -7.59 -18.28 12.00
C ALA A 123 -8.74 -18.54 12.98
N LEU A 124 -9.94 -17.99 12.69
CA LEU A 124 -11.13 -18.20 13.50
C LEU A 124 -11.65 -19.64 13.36
N CYS A 125 -11.68 -20.20 12.16
CA CYS A 125 -12.15 -21.57 11.96
C CYS A 125 -11.21 -22.58 12.65
N TYR A 126 -9.89 -22.39 12.51
CA TYR A 126 -8.88 -23.19 13.22
C TYR A 126 -8.93 -22.95 14.74
N GLY A 127 -9.13 -21.70 15.17
CA GLY A 127 -9.28 -21.32 16.57
C GLY A 127 -10.51 -21.94 17.23
N ILE A 128 -11.67 -21.91 16.55
CA ILE A 128 -12.94 -22.49 17.02
C ILE A 128 -12.85 -24.02 17.08
N TRP A 129 -12.34 -24.65 16.03
CA TRP A 129 -12.13 -26.11 16.00
C TRP A 129 -11.23 -26.58 17.15
N ARG A 130 -10.20 -25.80 17.50
CA ARG A 130 -9.24 -26.14 18.56
C ARG A 130 -9.60 -25.65 19.96
N VAL A 131 -10.63 -24.81 20.11
CA VAL A 131 -11.17 -24.33 21.38
C VAL A 131 -12.33 -25.21 21.85
N ALA A 132 -12.95 -25.99 20.97
CA ALA A 132 -13.96 -26.98 21.34
C ALA A 132 -13.49 -28.00 22.40
N ASP A 133 -12.17 -28.19 22.56
CA ASP A 133 -11.56 -29.10 23.55
C ASP A 133 -10.97 -28.43 24.82
N GLN A 134 -10.84 -27.09 24.94
CA GLN A 134 -10.27 -26.48 26.16
C GLN A 134 -10.59 -24.98 26.43
N SER A 135 -10.63 -24.67 27.73
CA SER A 135 -10.98 -23.42 28.49
C SER A 135 -11.03 -22.03 27.80
N PRO A 136 -11.98 -21.16 28.23
CA PRO A 136 -12.35 -19.88 27.61
C PRO A 136 -11.26 -18.79 27.54
N GLY A 137 -10.15 -18.92 28.28
CA GLY A 137 -9.04 -17.95 28.26
C GLY A 137 -8.31 -17.85 26.91
N ARG A 138 -8.35 -18.90 26.09
CA ARG A 138 -7.72 -18.92 24.74
C ARG A 138 -8.46 -18.03 23.73
N LEU A 139 -9.76 -17.80 23.90
CA LEU A 139 -10.55 -16.90 23.04
C LEU A 139 -10.16 -15.42 23.23
N ALA A 140 -9.75 -15.04 24.45
CA ALA A 140 -9.32 -13.68 24.75
C ALA A 140 -7.98 -13.35 24.07
N ALA A 141 -7.04 -14.31 24.01
CA ALA A 141 -5.76 -14.14 23.33
C ALA A 141 -5.94 -13.96 21.82
N VAL A 142 -6.82 -14.77 21.19
CA VAL A 142 -7.17 -14.61 19.77
C VAL A 142 -7.79 -13.23 19.50
N ARG A 143 -8.66 -12.74 20.39
CA ARG A 143 -9.29 -11.43 20.26
C ARG A 143 -8.31 -10.25 20.42
N VAL A 144 -7.38 -10.32 21.37
CA VAL A 144 -6.33 -9.29 21.55
C VAL A 144 -5.38 -9.25 20.34
N PHE A 145 -5.05 -10.42 19.80
CA PHE A 145 -4.22 -10.53 18.60
C PHE A 145 -4.94 -10.02 17.34
N LEU A 146 -6.25 -10.24 17.24
CA LEU A 146 -7.12 -9.69 16.18
C LEU A 146 -7.16 -8.16 16.17
N ILE A 147 -7.19 -7.54 17.35
CA ILE A 147 -7.12 -6.08 17.48
C ILE A 147 -5.75 -5.58 16.98
N CYS A 148 -4.67 -6.29 17.30
CA CYS A 148 -3.32 -5.92 16.85
C CYS A 148 -3.16 -6.02 15.32
N LEU A 149 -3.74 -7.05 14.69
CA LEU A 149 -3.77 -7.21 13.23
C LEU A 149 -4.62 -6.15 12.53
N SER A 150 -5.78 -5.77 13.10
CA SER A 150 -6.61 -4.68 12.55
C SER A 150 -5.93 -3.32 12.59
N VAL A 151 -5.06 -3.09 13.58
CA VAL A 151 -4.28 -1.84 13.73
C VAL A 151 -3.10 -1.80 12.75
N ILE A 152 -2.60 -2.95 12.29
CA ILE A 152 -1.54 -3.03 11.28
C ILE A 152 -2.10 -2.86 9.86
N SER A 153 -3.41 -3.09 9.67
CA SER A 153 -4.12 -2.91 8.39
C SER A 153 -4.77 -1.53 8.21
N LEU A 154 -4.61 -0.61 9.17
CA LEU A 154 -5.19 0.74 9.17
C LEU A 154 -4.07 1.79 9.09
#